data_AF-A0A662M7A4-F1
#
_entry.id   AF-A0A662M7A4-F1
#
_cell.length_a   1.000
_cell.length_b   1.000
_cell.length_c   1.000
_cell.angle_alpha   90.00
_cell.angle_beta   90.00
_cell.angle_gamma   90.00
#
_symmetry.space_group_name_H-M   'P 1'
#
loop_
_entity.id
_entity.type
_entity.pdbx_description
1 polymer ?
#
loop_
_entity_poly.entity_id
_entity_poly.type
_entity_poly.pdbx_seq_one_letter_code
_entity_poly.pdbx_strand_id
1 'polypeptide(L)'
;EVDYTIRGCPIRESEVIYYFKKFATMDPAKNEVLALPIDRGTKRPGPNDQVINYVPEKCISCRRCVNVCSEGLGIDAISMVGRNYGQRVSTPFDRSFASTPCISCGQCIQACYCGALKEREGNLERFEDAVNDGKKVAVLFDPMTLASLPENLTTDEPDNIHVLMRKLIVALKELGASRVFNFAAAQHISIFRTVRDSLDNPGQNKILSWCPAANIWITKHKTRYVENLDDVHRPAPIARDLIEKRYGPVFLVLVTPCTAMKKMSDFDVVLSTKELSRLIQKNRMNIDLGDIEEVSFDRFVMTEPLIDVLADTPAIDGFGDEVVDYTMALRSRQNVFHRFELQDGTVVRTIDYPDVHFRIATVNDLKNADTFLEDITKYDFIEFVPCLAGCLTGGGQYPTLDPFTVKKRRKRMEDYNRGTLHWSNRILKARLYKDLDGEGAETAGKGVTR
;
A
#
# COMPACT_ATOMS: atom_id res chain seq x y z
N GLU A 1 50.54 -1.80 -5.09
CA GLU A 1 50.19 -1.40 -6.46
C GLU A 1 48.86 -2.06 -6.82
N VAL A 2 48.07 -1.41 -7.67
CA VAL A 2 46.74 -1.87 -8.08
C VAL A 2 46.76 -1.90 -9.60
N ASP A 3 46.40 -3.04 -10.19
CA ASP A 3 46.51 -3.24 -11.64
C ASP A 3 45.26 -2.75 -12.37
N TYR A 4 44.08 -2.81 -11.73
CA TYR A 4 42.80 -2.43 -12.32
C TYR A 4 41.86 -1.74 -11.34
N THR A 5 40.81 -1.11 -11.88
CA THR A 5 39.67 -0.59 -11.11
C THR A 5 38.35 -1.10 -11.69
N ILE A 6 37.49 -1.70 -10.86
CA ILE A 6 36.13 -2.11 -11.24
C ILE A 6 35.13 -1.26 -10.47
N ARG A 7 34.33 -0.45 -11.19
CA ARG A 7 33.38 0.53 -10.61
C ARG A 7 34.00 1.41 -9.52
N GLY A 8 35.24 1.86 -9.74
CA GLY A 8 35.96 2.73 -8.82
C GLY A 8 36.56 2.02 -7.59
N CYS A 9 36.43 0.69 -7.47
CA CYS A 9 37.16 -0.08 -6.46
C CYS A 9 38.46 -0.63 -7.05
N PRO A 10 39.62 -0.40 -6.39
CA PRO A 10 40.89 -0.98 -6.80
C PRO A 10 40.84 -2.52 -6.70
N ILE A 11 41.42 -3.24 -7.66
CA ILE A 11 41.52 -4.71 -7.66
C ILE A 11 42.83 -5.17 -8.30
N ARG A 12 43.41 -6.26 -7.81
CA ARG A 12 44.64 -6.84 -8.37
C ARG A 12 44.34 -7.76 -9.55
N GLU A 13 45.25 -7.84 -10.51
CA GLU A 13 45.14 -8.75 -11.66
C GLU A 13 44.89 -10.20 -11.24
N SER A 14 45.63 -10.65 -10.22
CA SER A 14 45.51 -12.00 -9.68
C SER A 14 44.10 -12.32 -9.15
N GLU A 15 43.41 -11.33 -8.57
CA GLU A 15 42.04 -11.49 -8.07
C GLU A 15 41.04 -11.55 -9.22
N VAL A 16 41.20 -10.71 -10.24
CA VAL A 16 40.38 -10.74 -11.46
C VAL A 16 40.48 -12.11 -12.14
N ILE A 17 41.70 -12.62 -12.33
CA ILE A 17 41.95 -13.93 -12.94
C ILE A 17 41.34 -15.06 -12.10
N TYR A 18 41.44 -14.98 -10.77
CA TYR A 18 40.84 -15.96 -9.87
C TYR A 18 39.32 -16.06 -10.05
N TYR A 19 38.61 -14.92 -10.03
CA TYR A 19 37.15 -14.93 -10.19
C TYR A 19 36.72 -15.34 -11.59
N PHE A 20 37.43 -14.90 -12.63
CA PHE A 20 37.16 -15.33 -14.00
C PHE A 20 37.24 -16.86 -14.15
N LYS A 21 38.32 -17.46 -13.63
CA LYS A 21 38.46 -18.92 -13.62
C LYS A 21 37.34 -19.58 -12.83
N LYS A 22 37.00 -19.06 -11.65
CA LYS A 22 35.94 -19.63 -10.83
C LYS A 22 34.59 -19.58 -11.54
N PHE A 23 34.17 -18.44 -12.09
CA PHE A 23 32.94 -18.31 -12.88
C PHE A 23 32.92 -19.23 -14.10
N ALA A 24 34.03 -19.36 -14.82
CA ALA A 24 34.12 -20.24 -16.00
C ALA A 24 33.99 -21.74 -15.65
N THR A 25 34.31 -22.12 -14.41
CA THR A 25 34.27 -23.54 -13.95
C THR A 25 33.06 -23.88 -13.10
N MET A 26 32.23 -22.91 -12.73
CA MET A 26 31.02 -23.16 -11.94
C MET A 26 29.94 -23.79 -12.79
N ASP A 27 29.21 -24.74 -12.20
CA ASP A 27 28.00 -25.30 -12.78
C ASP A 27 26.86 -24.27 -12.69
N PRO A 28 26.41 -23.69 -13.83
CA PRO A 28 25.38 -22.66 -13.81
C PRO A 28 24.02 -23.20 -13.31
N ALA A 29 23.79 -24.51 -13.33
CA ALA A 29 22.55 -25.12 -12.84
C ALA A 29 22.40 -25.06 -11.31
N LYS A 30 23.51 -24.92 -10.57
CA LYS A 30 23.50 -24.92 -9.10
C LYS A 30 23.24 -23.54 -8.48
N ASN A 31 23.40 -22.47 -9.26
CA ASN A 31 23.22 -21.07 -8.81
C ASN A 31 23.95 -20.75 -7.48
N GLU A 32 25.16 -21.28 -7.32
CA GLU A 32 25.96 -21.11 -6.10
C GLU A 32 26.40 -19.65 -5.93
N VAL A 33 26.14 -19.06 -4.75
CA VAL A 33 26.57 -17.69 -4.45
C VAL A 33 28.06 -17.70 -4.12
N LEU A 34 28.84 -17.05 -4.99
CA LEU A 34 30.27 -16.92 -4.81
C LEU A 34 30.56 -15.84 -3.75
N ALA A 35 30.82 -16.27 -2.51
CA ALA A 35 31.23 -15.37 -1.45
C ALA A 35 32.56 -14.72 -1.83
N LEU A 36 32.53 -13.42 -2.14
CA LEU A 36 33.73 -12.62 -2.27
C LEU A 36 34.34 -12.45 -0.86
N PRO A 37 35.67 -12.58 -0.66
CA PRO A 37 36.38 -12.29 0.59
C PRO A 37 36.46 -10.78 0.84
N ILE A 38 35.43 -10.05 0.41
CA ILE A 38 35.19 -8.65 0.69
C ILE A 38 34.22 -8.67 1.87
N ASP A 39 34.75 -8.56 3.08
CA ASP A 39 33.90 -8.30 4.25
C ASP A 39 33.28 -6.91 4.10
N ARG A 40 32.06 -6.85 3.56
CA ARG A 40 31.27 -5.62 3.46
C ARG A 40 30.67 -5.20 4.81
N GLY A 41 31.04 -5.87 5.90
CA GLY A 41 30.39 -5.75 7.19
C GLY A 41 29.02 -6.41 7.14
N THR A 42 28.87 -7.52 7.85
CA THR A 42 27.58 -8.24 8.00
C THR A 42 26.59 -7.55 8.94
N LYS A 43 26.95 -6.37 9.46
CA LYS A 43 26.08 -5.63 10.38
C LYS A 43 24.82 -5.19 9.64
N ARG A 44 23.72 -5.83 10.01
CA ARG A 44 22.36 -5.41 9.66
C ARG A 44 22.18 -3.94 10.06
N PRO A 45 21.39 -3.15 9.31
CA PRO A 45 21.00 -1.81 9.74
C PRO A 45 20.13 -1.94 10.99
N GLY A 46 20.74 -1.93 12.17
CA GLY A 46 20.08 -2.03 13.47
C GLY A 46 19.35 -3.35 13.82
N PRO A 47 18.79 -3.45 15.04
CA PRO A 47 18.11 -4.65 15.55
C PRO A 47 16.77 -5.02 14.88
N ASN A 48 16.31 -6.26 15.16
CA ASN A 48 15.20 -7.05 14.54
C ASN A 48 13.76 -6.48 14.67
N ASP A 49 13.55 -5.17 14.75
CA ASP A 49 12.21 -4.56 14.88
C ASP A 49 11.56 -4.15 13.54
N GLN A 50 12.10 -4.64 12.42
CA GLN A 50 11.97 -3.96 11.13
C GLN A 50 10.99 -4.62 10.18
N VAL A 51 10.31 -3.79 9.38
CA VAL A 51 9.52 -4.22 8.21
C VAL A 51 10.41 -4.48 6.99
N ILE A 52 11.63 -3.95 7.01
CA ILE A 52 12.63 -4.04 5.93
C ILE A 52 13.79 -4.91 6.41
N ASN A 53 14.25 -5.82 5.57
CA ASN A 53 15.43 -6.64 5.79
C ASN A 53 16.53 -6.28 4.77
N TYR A 54 17.78 -6.24 5.22
CA TYR A 54 18.95 -5.96 4.39
C TYR A 54 19.83 -7.20 4.27
N VAL A 55 20.17 -7.55 3.04
CA VAL A 55 21.04 -8.67 2.64
C VAL A 55 22.29 -8.04 2.01
N PRO A 56 23.35 -7.77 2.80
CA PRO A 56 24.54 -7.04 2.34
C PRO A 56 25.23 -7.66 1.12
N GLU A 57 25.19 -8.99 1.02
CA GLU A 57 25.85 -9.78 -0.03
C GLU A 57 25.29 -9.46 -1.43
N LYS A 58 24.00 -9.07 -1.49
CA LYS A 58 23.35 -8.66 -2.73
C LYS A 58 23.55 -7.19 -3.04
N CYS A 59 23.95 -6.37 -2.07
CA CYS A 59 24.05 -4.93 -2.23
C CYS A 59 25.25 -4.56 -3.09
N ILE A 60 25.04 -3.83 -4.18
CA ILE A 60 26.14 -3.38 -5.06
C ILE A 60 26.46 -1.88 -4.90
N SER A 61 26.07 -1.29 -3.78
CA SER A 61 26.38 0.10 -3.39
C SER A 61 26.02 1.16 -4.43
N CYS A 62 24.95 0.95 -5.20
CA CYS A 62 24.47 1.86 -6.25
C CYS A 62 23.78 3.13 -5.72
N ARG A 63 23.52 3.20 -4.41
CA ARG A 63 22.88 4.33 -3.70
C ARG A 63 21.46 4.68 -4.11
N ARG A 64 20.82 3.96 -5.03
CA ARG A 64 19.41 4.21 -5.44
C ARG A 64 18.44 4.23 -4.26
N CYS A 65 18.61 3.30 -3.32
CA CYS A 65 17.79 3.23 -2.10
C CYS A 65 18.00 4.43 -1.17
N VAL A 66 19.24 4.92 -1.04
CA VAL A 66 19.56 6.13 -0.30
C VAL A 66 18.93 7.34 -0.98
N ASN A 67 19.16 7.51 -2.28
CA ASN A 67 18.64 8.65 -3.04
C ASN A 67 17.11 8.70 -3.05
N VAL A 68 16.39 7.58 -3.16
CA VAL A 68 14.92 7.63 -3.06
C VAL A 68 14.47 8.03 -1.67
N CYS A 69 15.17 7.62 -0.61
CA CYS A 69 14.81 7.95 0.78
C CYS A 69 15.11 9.41 1.14
N SER A 70 16.24 9.94 0.67
CA SER A 70 16.65 11.33 0.92
C SER A 70 16.07 12.27 -0.14
N GLU A 71 16.43 12.08 -1.40
CA GLU A 71 16.05 12.97 -2.48
C GLU A 71 14.63 12.78 -2.99
N GLY A 72 14.12 11.54 -2.95
CA GLY A 72 12.75 11.26 -3.37
C GLY A 72 11.72 11.68 -2.33
N LEU A 73 11.99 11.39 -1.05
CA LEU A 73 11.02 11.54 0.03
C LEU A 73 11.38 12.57 1.11
N GLY A 74 12.63 13.00 1.24
CA GLY A 74 13.04 13.92 2.32
C GLY A 74 13.06 13.29 3.71
N ILE A 75 13.23 11.96 3.83
CA ILE A 75 13.17 11.25 5.12
C ILE A 75 14.55 10.96 5.71
N ASP A 76 15.58 10.74 4.87
CA ASP A 76 16.96 10.49 5.31
C ASP A 76 17.13 9.33 6.31
N ALA A 77 16.28 8.31 6.22
CA ALA A 77 16.32 7.16 7.13
C ALA A 77 17.49 6.19 6.89
N ILE A 78 18.09 6.21 5.69
CA ILE A 78 19.23 5.37 5.32
C ILE A 78 20.30 6.20 4.60
N SER A 79 21.56 5.84 4.80
CA SER A 79 22.72 6.45 4.17
C SER A 79 23.78 5.40 3.84
N MET A 80 24.82 5.82 3.10
CA MET A 80 26.01 5.00 2.91
C MET A 80 26.97 5.22 4.07
N VAL A 81 27.33 4.15 4.77
CA VAL A 81 28.31 4.18 5.87
C VAL A 81 29.53 3.34 5.51
N GLY A 82 30.66 3.62 6.17
CA GLY A 82 31.93 2.94 5.91
C GLY A 82 32.69 3.51 4.71
N ARG A 83 33.90 2.99 4.47
CA ARG A 83 34.82 3.40 3.41
C ARG A 83 35.31 2.19 2.63
N ASN A 84 35.69 2.40 1.36
CA ASN A 84 36.21 1.36 0.47
C ASN A 84 35.31 0.11 0.48
N TYR A 85 35.90 -1.06 0.72
CA TYR A 85 35.21 -2.35 0.78
C TYR A 85 34.16 -2.45 1.89
N GLY A 86 34.27 -1.66 2.96
CA GLY A 86 33.31 -1.62 4.06
C GLY A 86 32.11 -0.70 3.80
N GLN A 87 31.97 -0.15 2.59
CA GLN A 87 30.84 0.70 2.24
C GLN A 87 29.54 -0.12 2.14
N ARG A 88 28.56 0.19 2.99
CA ARG A 88 27.25 -0.47 3.03
C ARG A 88 26.12 0.52 3.27
N VAL A 89 24.90 0.09 3.00
CA VAL A 89 23.70 0.83 3.39
C VAL A 89 23.47 0.61 4.88
N SER A 90 23.24 1.68 5.61
CA SER A 90 22.82 1.59 7.01
C SER A 90 21.93 2.75 7.41
N THR A 91 21.36 2.65 8.60
CA THR A 91 20.69 3.72 9.31
C THR A 91 21.69 4.64 10.01
N PRO A 92 21.28 5.88 10.39
CA PRO A 92 22.09 6.74 11.25
C PRO A 92 22.58 6.00 12.50
N PHE A 93 23.89 6.01 12.72
CA PHE A 93 24.57 5.35 13.86
C PHE A 93 24.27 3.84 13.99
N ASP A 94 23.95 3.14 12.91
CA ASP A 94 23.59 1.71 12.91
C ASP A 94 22.43 1.36 13.85
N ARG A 95 21.53 2.31 14.14
CA ARG A 95 20.37 2.09 15.01
C ARG A 95 19.23 1.38 14.28
N SER A 96 18.23 0.91 15.01
CA SER A 96 17.07 0.25 14.37
C SER A 96 16.23 1.23 13.57
N PHE A 97 15.55 0.79 12.51
CA PHE A 97 14.58 1.62 11.79
C PHE A 97 13.50 2.21 12.70
N ALA A 98 13.10 1.52 13.77
CA ALA A 98 12.15 2.10 14.73
C ALA A 98 12.70 3.34 15.45
N SER A 99 14.02 3.45 15.61
CA SER A 99 14.68 4.59 16.26
C SER A 99 15.22 5.64 15.28
N THR A 100 14.97 5.50 13.98
CA THR A 100 15.44 6.42 12.93
C THR A 100 14.25 7.13 12.27
N PRO A 101 14.44 8.09 11.36
CA PRO A 101 13.33 8.73 10.67
C PRO A 101 12.44 7.83 9.81
N CYS A 102 12.75 6.54 9.70
CA CYS A 102 12.03 5.60 8.85
C CYS A 102 10.51 5.57 9.11
N ILE A 103 9.76 5.70 8.02
CA ILE A 103 8.29 5.64 7.99
C ILE A 103 7.76 4.30 7.46
N SER A 104 8.63 3.31 7.29
CA SER A 104 8.31 1.95 6.80
C SER A 104 7.63 1.87 5.41
N CYS A 105 7.69 2.93 4.59
CA CYS A 105 7.02 2.99 3.27
C CYS A 105 7.57 2.00 2.24
N GLY A 106 8.80 1.50 2.43
CA GLY A 106 9.41 0.50 1.55
C GLY A 106 9.85 1.02 0.17
N GLN A 107 9.90 2.34 -0.06
CA GLN A 107 10.42 2.90 -1.32
C GLN A 107 11.88 2.51 -1.61
N CYS A 108 12.67 2.31 -0.56
CA CYS A 108 14.03 1.77 -0.68
C CYS A 108 14.06 0.32 -1.21
N ILE A 109 13.01 -0.48 -0.96
CA ILE A 109 12.83 -1.82 -1.56
C ILE A 109 12.50 -1.68 -3.04
N GLN A 110 11.58 -0.77 -3.40
CA GLN A 110 11.19 -0.51 -4.80
C GLN A 110 12.39 -0.07 -5.66
N ALA A 111 13.30 0.72 -5.10
CA ALA A 111 14.52 1.16 -5.78
C ALA A 111 15.64 0.09 -5.84
N CYS A 112 15.54 -1.00 -5.07
CA CYS A 112 16.60 -1.99 -4.93
C CYS A 112 16.51 -3.12 -5.96
N TYR A 113 17.10 -2.91 -7.14
CA TYR A 113 17.07 -3.90 -8.23
C TYR A 113 17.87 -5.18 -7.97
N CYS A 114 18.82 -5.18 -7.04
CA CYS A 114 19.61 -6.36 -6.69
C CYS A 114 18.97 -7.21 -5.59
N GLY A 115 17.82 -6.79 -5.04
CA GLY A 115 17.13 -7.50 -3.96
C GLY A 115 17.90 -7.50 -2.64
N ALA A 116 18.81 -6.55 -2.44
CA ALA A 116 19.53 -6.36 -1.19
C ALA A 116 18.65 -5.78 -0.07
N LEU A 117 17.64 -4.99 -0.41
CA LEU A 117 16.58 -4.60 0.51
C LEU A 117 15.32 -5.35 0.12
N LYS A 118 14.76 -6.08 1.08
CA LYS A 118 13.51 -6.82 0.92
C LYS A 118 12.59 -6.54 2.10
N GLU A 119 11.33 -6.89 1.97
CA GLU A 119 10.44 -6.90 3.14
C GLU A 119 10.84 -8.01 4.10
N ARG A 120 10.48 -7.86 5.37
CA ARG A 120 10.64 -8.91 6.35
C ARG A 120 9.62 -10.03 6.12
N GLU A 121 10.14 -11.26 6.14
CA GLU A 121 9.41 -12.53 6.11
C GLU A 121 8.95 -12.92 7.53
N GLY A 122 8.03 -13.87 7.66
CA GLY A 122 7.47 -14.31 8.95
C GLY A 122 5.95 -14.20 9.06
N ASN A 123 5.31 -13.39 8.22
CA ASN A 123 3.86 -13.22 8.27
C ASN A 123 3.11 -14.35 7.54
N LEU A 124 3.77 -15.05 6.61
CA LEU A 124 3.22 -16.23 5.96
C LEU A 124 3.05 -17.38 6.94
N GLU A 125 4.08 -17.64 7.73
CA GLU A 125 4.06 -18.66 8.77
C GLU A 125 2.96 -18.35 9.80
N ARG A 126 2.83 -17.09 10.22
CA ARG A 126 1.74 -16.68 11.14
C ARG A 126 0.33 -16.87 10.56
N PHE A 127 0.17 -16.70 9.23
CA PHE A 127 -1.09 -17.00 8.56
C PHE A 127 -1.36 -18.52 8.55
N GLU A 128 -0.37 -19.31 8.15
CA GLU A 128 -0.48 -20.78 8.10
C GLU A 128 -0.72 -21.36 9.51
N ASP A 129 -0.02 -20.87 10.53
CA ASP A 129 -0.21 -21.25 11.93
C ASP A 129 -1.65 -20.94 12.38
N ALA A 130 -2.20 -19.76 12.05
CA ALA A 130 -3.57 -19.41 12.39
C ALA A 130 -4.60 -20.35 11.75
N VAL A 131 -4.38 -20.75 10.49
CA VAL A 131 -5.23 -21.74 9.81
C VAL A 131 -5.10 -23.11 10.45
N ASN A 132 -3.88 -23.58 10.73
CA ASN A 132 -3.60 -24.87 11.34
C ASN A 132 -4.13 -24.98 12.78
N ASP A 133 -4.12 -23.86 13.53
CA ASP A 133 -4.72 -23.73 14.85
C ASP A 133 -6.27 -23.78 14.82
N GLY A 134 -6.89 -23.85 13.64
CA GLY A 134 -8.34 -23.86 13.48
C GLY A 134 -9.02 -22.51 13.74
N LYS A 135 -8.29 -21.40 13.66
CA LYS A 135 -8.87 -20.07 13.85
C LYS A 135 -9.81 -19.72 12.70
N LYS A 136 -10.84 -18.93 13.00
CA LYS A 136 -11.73 -18.38 11.97
C LYS A 136 -11.05 -17.22 11.26
N VAL A 137 -10.32 -17.52 10.19
CA VAL A 137 -9.54 -16.52 9.44
C VAL A 137 -10.44 -15.72 8.49
N ALA A 138 -10.50 -14.41 8.67
CA ALA A 138 -11.13 -13.48 7.75
C ALA A 138 -10.05 -12.69 7.00
N VAL A 139 -10.04 -12.79 5.68
CA VAL A 139 -9.09 -12.07 4.83
C VAL A 139 -9.75 -10.81 4.28
N LEU A 140 -9.15 -9.66 4.55
CA LEU A 140 -9.40 -8.39 3.86
C LEU A 140 -8.43 -8.31 2.69
N PHE A 141 -8.93 -8.39 1.46
CA PHE A 141 -8.12 -8.28 0.26
C PHE A 141 -8.21 -6.85 -0.27
N ASP A 142 -7.07 -6.14 -0.28
CA ASP A 142 -6.96 -4.84 -0.93
C ASP A 142 -6.79 -5.02 -2.45
N PRO A 143 -7.75 -4.58 -3.28
CA PRO A 143 -7.67 -4.75 -4.73
C PRO A 143 -6.45 -4.07 -5.37
N MET A 144 -5.83 -3.07 -4.72
CA MET A 144 -4.58 -2.49 -5.21
C MET A 144 -3.44 -3.51 -5.31
N THR A 145 -3.54 -4.64 -4.61
CA THR A 145 -2.65 -5.80 -4.76
C THR A 145 -2.60 -6.28 -6.23
N LEU A 146 -3.72 -6.24 -6.95
CA LEU A 146 -3.84 -6.61 -8.37
C LEU A 146 -2.99 -5.73 -9.28
N ALA A 147 -2.56 -4.56 -8.82
CA ALA A 147 -1.75 -3.65 -9.63
C ALA A 147 -0.38 -4.23 -9.97
N SER A 148 0.22 -5.12 -9.17
CA SER A 148 1.50 -5.75 -9.52
C SER A 148 1.51 -7.27 -9.47
N LEU A 149 0.48 -7.86 -8.86
CA LEU A 149 0.41 -9.31 -8.66
C LEU A 149 0.47 -10.13 -9.97
N PRO A 150 -0.22 -9.75 -11.08
CA PRO A 150 -0.16 -10.50 -12.34
C PRO A 150 1.26 -10.64 -12.88
N GLU A 151 2.11 -9.62 -12.69
CA GLU A 151 3.48 -9.57 -13.23
C GLU A 151 4.37 -10.74 -12.77
N ASN A 152 3.97 -11.45 -11.72
CA ASN A 152 4.71 -12.58 -11.14
C ASN A 152 3.87 -13.83 -10.92
N LEU A 153 2.55 -13.78 -11.15
CA LEU A 153 1.66 -14.94 -11.05
C LEU A 153 1.25 -15.50 -12.40
N THR A 154 1.25 -14.68 -13.45
CA THR A 154 0.79 -15.08 -14.77
C THR A 154 1.90 -14.90 -15.80
N THR A 155 1.93 -15.75 -16.83
CA THR A 155 2.82 -15.58 -17.98
C THR A 155 2.37 -14.44 -18.88
N ASP A 156 1.05 -14.30 -19.00
CA ASP A 156 0.38 -13.33 -19.85
C ASP A 156 -0.39 -12.31 -19.02
N GLU A 157 -0.58 -11.12 -19.59
CA GLU A 157 -1.42 -10.11 -18.96
C GLU A 157 -2.87 -10.59 -18.99
N PRO A 158 -3.61 -10.60 -17.86
CA PRO A 158 -5.00 -11.00 -17.89
C PRO A 158 -5.84 -10.05 -18.73
N ASP A 159 -6.55 -10.59 -19.72
CA ASP A 159 -7.50 -9.85 -20.55
C ASP A 159 -8.61 -9.22 -19.69
N ASN A 160 -8.99 -9.91 -18.61
CA ASN A 160 -9.92 -9.40 -17.60
C ASN A 160 -9.36 -9.63 -16.19
N ILE A 161 -8.99 -8.54 -15.52
CA ILE A 161 -8.43 -8.56 -14.18
C ILE A 161 -9.40 -9.11 -13.10
N HIS A 162 -10.71 -9.07 -13.34
CA HIS A 162 -11.70 -9.66 -12.43
C HIS A 162 -11.65 -11.20 -12.43
N VAL A 163 -11.22 -11.84 -13.53
CA VAL A 163 -11.01 -13.30 -13.54
C VAL A 163 -9.92 -13.69 -12.57
N LEU A 164 -8.81 -12.95 -12.56
CA LEU A 164 -7.74 -13.14 -11.59
C LEU A 164 -8.24 -12.91 -10.16
N MET A 165 -8.97 -11.83 -9.91
CA MET A 165 -9.57 -11.57 -8.59
C MET A 165 -10.42 -12.74 -8.10
N ARG A 166 -11.31 -13.29 -8.94
CA ARG A 166 -12.17 -14.43 -8.62
C ARG A 166 -11.34 -15.66 -8.23
N LYS A 167 -10.31 -15.97 -8.99
CA LYS A 167 -9.39 -17.08 -8.70
C LYS A 167 -8.63 -16.87 -7.40
N LEU A 168 -8.22 -15.64 -7.08
CA LEU A 168 -7.58 -15.32 -5.81
C LEU A 168 -8.52 -15.50 -4.62
N ILE A 169 -9.81 -15.16 -4.76
CA ILE A 169 -10.81 -15.42 -3.72
C ILE A 169 -10.92 -16.92 -3.45
N VAL A 170 -11.04 -17.74 -4.50
CA VAL A 170 -11.08 -19.20 -4.37
C VAL A 170 -9.80 -19.75 -3.75
N ALA A 171 -8.63 -19.32 -4.24
CA ALA A 171 -7.35 -19.75 -3.72
C ALA A 171 -7.18 -19.40 -2.23
N LEU A 172 -7.59 -18.20 -1.80
CA LEU A 172 -7.54 -17.82 -0.38
C LEU A 172 -8.47 -18.69 0.48
N LYS A 173 -9.65 -19.07 -0.03
CA LYS A 173 -10.57 -19.99 0.67
C LYS A 173 -9.99 -21.40 0.76
N GLU A 174 -9.38 -21.91 -0.31
CA GLU A 174 -8.68 -23.20 -0.31
C GLU A 174 -7.45 -23.21 0.61
N LEU A 175 -6.78 -22.07 0.77
CA LEU A 175 -5.69 -21.88 1.74
C LEU A 175 -6.17 -21.76 3.20
N GLY A 176 -7.47 -21.86 3.46
CA GLY A 176 -8.05 -21.91 4.81
C GLY A 176 -8.72 -20.61 5.28
N ALA A 177 -8.82 -19.58 4.43
CA ALA A 177 -9.63 -18.41 4.78
C ALA A 177 -11.11 -18.80 4.89
N SER A 178 -11.72 -18.54 6.04
CA SER A 178 -13.16 -18.77 6.24
C SER A 178 -14.00 -17.81 5.39
N ARG A 179 -13.51 -16.58 5.20
CA ARG A 179 -14.17 -15.52 4.43
C ARG A 179 -13.13 -14.60 3.81
N VAL A 180 -13.44 -14.04 2.65
CA VAL A 180 -12.60 -13.08 1.92
C VAL A 180 -13.44 -11.87 1.55
N PHE A 181 -13.07 -10.69 2.04
CA PHE A 181 -13.80 -9.44 1.84
C PHE A 181 -12.96 -8.45 1.04
N ASN A 182 -13.64 -7.57 0.29
CA ASN A 182 -13.00 -6.44 -0.37
C ASN A 182 -12.63 -5.36 0.67
N PHE A 183 -11.34 -5.10 0.87
CA PHE A 183 -10.91 -4.09 1.85
C PHE A 183 -11.28 -2.66 1.44
N ALA A 184 -11.45 -2.42 0.13
CA ALA A 184 -11.85 -1.09 -0.36
C ALA A 184 -13.20 -0.67 0.22
N ALA A 185 -14.14 -1.59 0.45
CA ALA A 185 -15.40 -1.29 1.12
C ALA A 185 -15.20 -0.55 2.45
N ALA A 186 -14.30 -1.04 3.30
CA ALA A 186 -14.03 -0.41 4.59
C ALA A 186 -13.32 0.93 4.46
N GLN A 187 -12.48 1.10 3.43
CA GLN A 187 -11.84 2.37 3.10
C GLN A 187 -12.88 3.41 2.66
N HIS A 188 -13.82 3.02 1.80
CA HIS A 188 -14.90 3.91 1.36
C HIS A 188 -15.87 4.29 2.49
N ILE A 189 -16.24 3.36 3.38
CA ILE A 189 -17.04 3.67 4.59
C ILE A 189 -16.31 4.70 5.46
N SER A 190 -15.01 4.48 5.65
CA SER A 190 -14.13 5.38 6.40
C SER A 190 -14.16 6.80 5.82
N ILE A 191 -13.89 6.97 4.52
CA ILE A 191 -13.92 8.27 3.83
C ILE A 191 -15.30 8.92 3.96
N PHE A 192 -16.38 8.17 3.73
CA PHE A 192 -17.74 8.70 3.84
C PHE A 192 -18.01 9.27 5.23
N ARG A 193 -17.64 8.53 6.29
CA ARG A 193 -17.86 8.99 7.67
C ARG A 193 -17.04 10.23 7.99
N THR A 194 -15.79 10.29 7.52
CA THR A 194 -14.93 11.47 7.64
C THR A 194 -15.54 12.70 6.96
N VAL A 195 -16.03 12.53 5.72
CA VAL A 195 -16.67 13.61 4.98
C VAL A 195 -17.94 14.07 5.68
N ARG A 196 -18.81 13.16 6.09
CA ARG A 196 -20.04 13.51 6.82
C ARG A 196 -19.72 14.27 8.10
N ASP A 197 -18.81 13.77 8.92
CA ASP A 197 -18.43 14.42 10.16
C ASP A 197 -17.88 15.83 9.93
N SER A 198 -17.05 16.04 8.89
CA SER A 198 -16.59 17.39 8.53
C SER A 198 -17.70 18.31 7.98
N LEU A 199 -18.74 17.74 7.37
CA LEU A 199 -19.91 18.51 6.91
C LEU A 199 -20.83 18.92 8.07
N ASP A 200 -20.94 18.07 9.08
CA ASP A 200 -21.75 18.31 10.28
C ASP A 200 -21.02 19.21 11.28
N ASN A 201 -19.68 19.10 11.35
CA ASN A 201 -18.79 19.85 12.22
C ASN A 201 -17.75 20.64 11.40
N PRO A 202 -18.15 21.72 10.70
CA PRO A 202 -17.25 22.49 9.85
C PRO A 202 -16.18 23.23 10.65
N GLY A 203 -15.06 23.55 9.99
CA GLY A 203 -13.94 24.31 10.58
C GLY A 203 -12.85 23.45 11.22
N GLN A 204 -12.94 22.12 11.12
CA GLN A 204 -11.86 21.22 11.50
C GLN A 204 -10.95 20.94 10.31
N ASN A 205 -9.66 21.28 10.43
CA ASN A 205 -8.64 20.91 9.44
C ASN A 205 -8.15 19.49 9.74
N LYS A 206 -8.41 18.54 8.84
CA LYS A 206 -8.09 17.13 9.02
C LYS A 206 -6.97 16.66 8.10
N ILE A 207 -6.00 15.96 8.67
CA ILE A 207 -5.02 15.18 7.92
C ILE A 207 -5.55 13.76 7.79
N LEU A 208 -5.70 13.32 6.55
CA LEU A 208 -6.24 12.01 6.22
C LEU A 208 -5.23 10.92 6.61
N SER A 209 -5.61 10.08 7.58
CA SER A 209 -4.70 9.12 8.23
C SER A 209 -4.52 7.79 7.48
N TRP A 210 -5.20 7.62 6.35
CA TRP A 210 -5.35 6.34 5.66
C TRP A 210 -4.08 5.80 5.01
N CYS A 211 -3.10 6.68 4.71
CA CYS A 211 -1.76 6.22 4.36
C CYS A 211 -0.97 5.90 5.64
N PRO A 212 -0.67 4.62 5.94
CA PRO A 212 0.03 4.26 7.18
C PRO A 212 1.45 4.84 7.24
N ALA A 213 2.11 5.02 6.10
CA ALA A 213 3.43 5.65 6.06
C ALA A 213 3.37 7.14 6.43
N ALA A 214 2.34 7.86 5.97
CA ALA A 214 2.10 9.24 6.38
C ALA A 214 1.70 9.34 7.85
N ASN A 215 0.86 8.42 8.34
CA ASN A 215 0.49 8.38 9.75
C ASN A 215 1.74 8.19 10.65
N ILE A 216 2.62 7.25 10.32
CA ILE A 216 3.91 7.07 11.00
C ILE A 216 4.77 8.34 10.91
N TRP A 217 4.77 9.02 9.76
CA TRP A 217 5.51 10.26 9.58
C TRP A 217 4.99 11.38 10.50
N ILE A 218 3.68 11.62 10.52
CA ILE A 218 3.07 12.65 11.35
C ILE A 218 3.27 12.36 12.84
N THR A 219 2.93 11.14 13.27
CA THR A 219 3.03 10.74 14.68
C THR A 219 4.44 10.79 15.23
N LYS A 220 5.45 10.52 14.40
CA LYS A 220 6.85 10.50 14.82
C LYS A 220 7.57 11.83 14.67
N HIS A 221 7.29 12.56 13.60
CA HIS A 221 8.11 13.70 13.17
C HIS A 221 7.36 15.04 13.19
N LYS A 222 6.03 15.01 13.20
CA LYS A 222 5.16 16.19 13.12
C LYS A 222 4.14 16.16 14.26
N THR A 223 4.63 15.90 15.47
CA THR A 223 3.82 15.69 16.69
C THR A 223 2.80 16.80 16.97
N ARG A 224 3.11 18.05 16.58
CA ARG A 224 2.19 19.20 16.64
C ARG A 224 0.88 18.99 15.89
N TYR A 225 0.89 18.18 14.83
CA TYR A 225 -0.23 17.97 13.93
C TYR A 225 -0.95 16.64 14.16
N VAL A 226 -0.61 15.92 15.23
CA VAL A 226 -1.25 14.63 15.55
C VAL A 226 -2.75 14.80 15.84
N GLU A 227 -3.15 15.91 16.47
CA GLU A 227 -4.56 16.21 16.72
C GLU A 227 -5.36 16.48 15.44
N ASN A 228 -4.68 16.83 14.34
CA ASN A 228 -5.32 16.99 13.04
C ASN A 228 -5.52 15.63 12.33
N LEU A 229 -4.88 14.55 12.75
CA LEU A 229 -5.08 13.25 12.11
C LEU A 229 -6.51 12.75 12.35
N ASP A 230 -7.18 12.37 11.27
CA ASP A 230 -8.47 11.67 11.35
C ASP A 230 -8.25 10.22 11.79
N ASP A 231 -8.09 10.01 13.09
CA ASP A 231 -7.86 8.68 13.68
C ASP A 231 -9.16 7.97 14.08
N VAL A 232 -10.29 8.70 14.07
CA VAL A 232 -11.62 8.18 14.44
C VAL A 232 -12.13 7.18 13.40
N HIS A 233 -11.98 7.52 12.13
CA HIS A 233 -12.58 6.77 11.03
C HIS A 233 -11.58 5.83 10.37
N ARG A 234 -10.85 4.99 11.11
CA ARG A 234 -9.90 4.05 10.48
C ARG A 234 -10.60 2.85 9.80
N PRO A 235 -10.19 2.44 8.58
CA PRO A 235 -10.83 1.34 7.86
C PRO A 235 -10.77 -0.01 8.59
N ALA A 236 -9.68 -0.30 9.29
CA ALA A 236 -9.47 -1.61 9.89
C ALA A 236 -10.40 -1.90 11.08
N PRO A 237 -10.56 -0.99 12.07
CA PRO A 237 -11.61 -1.11 13.09
C PRO A 237 -13.02 -1.24 12.51
N ILE A 238 -13.34 -0.47 11.46
CA ILE A 238 -14.65 -0.52 10.79
C ILE A 238 -14.89 -1.91 10.19
N ALA A 239 -13.91 -2.44 9.46
CA ALA A 239 -14.00 -3.77 8.86
C ALA A 239 -14.19 -4.85 9.93
N ARG A 240 -13.41 -4.79 11.02
CA ARG A 240 -13.50 -5.75 12.13
C ARG A 240 -14.89 -5.72 12.77
N ASP A 241 -15.39 -4.53 13.13
CA ASP A 241 -16.72 -4.37 13.75
C ASP A 241 -17.83 -4.96 12.88
N LEU A 242 -17.82 -4.65 11.58
CA LEU A 242 -18.82 -5.17 10.62
C LEU A 242 -18.75 -6.70 10.48
N ILE A 243 -17.54 -7.25 10.38
CA ILE A 243 -17.34 -8.69 10.25
C ILE A 243 -17.76 -9.41 11.53
N GLU A 244 -17.32 -8.93 12.70
CA GLU A 244 -17.55 -9.59 13.98
C GLU A 244 -19.02 -9.51 14.43
N LYS A 245 -19.72 -8.42 14.13
CA LYS A 245 -21.18 -8.31 14.36
C LYS A 245 -21.97 -9.39 13.62
N ARG A 246 -21.53 -9.78 12.43
CA ARG A 246 -22.25 -10.75 11.58
C ARG A 246 -21.75 -12.18 11.75
N TYR A 247 -20.44 -12.35 11.81
CA TYR A 247 -19.80 -13.66 11.73
C TYR A 247 -19.18 -14.09 13.08
N GLY A 248 -19.25 -13.26 14.12
CA GLY A 248 -18.56 -13.49 15.38
C GLY A 248 -17.05 -13.20 15.28
N PRO A 249 -16.29 -13.42 16.38
CA PRO A 249 -14.85 -13.10 16.44
C PRO A 249 -14.04 -13.76 15.32
N VAL A 250 -13.10 -13.01 14.75
CA VAL A 250 -12.25 -13.47 13.64
C VAL A 250 -10.78 -13.18 13.89
N PHE A 251 -9.92 -14.04 13.33
CA PHE A 251 -8.51 -13.73 13.12
C PHE A 251 -8.39 -12.94 11.82
N LEU A 252 -8.11 -11.64 11.92
CA LEU A 252 -8.20 -10.70 10.81
C LEU A 252 -6.87 -10.56 10.08
N VAL A 253 -6.87 -10.93 8.81
CA VAL A 253 -5.69 -10.90 7.94
C VAL A 253 -5.91 -9.86 6.85
N LEU A 254 -4.95 -8.96 6.63
CA LEU A 254 -4.97 -8.04 5.49
C LEU A 254 -3.98 -8.50 4.42
N VAL A 255 -4.41 -8.52 3.16
CA VAL A 255 -3.51 -8.55 1.99
C VAL A 255 -3.46 -7.15 1.40
N THR A 256 -2.27 -6.54 1.29
CA THR A 256 -2.11 -5.13 0.88
C THR A 256 -0.83 -4.86 0.07
N PRO A 257 -0.81 -3.84 -0.81
CA PRO A 257 0.40 -3.38 -1.48
C PRO A 257 1.38 -2.62 -0.56
N CYS A 258 1.11 -2.49 0.74
CA CYS A 258 1.84 -1.59 1.63
C CYS A 258 2.67 -2.33 2.70
N THR A 259 3.96 -1.99 2.81
CA THR A 259 4.81 -2.49 3.91
C THR A 259 4.53 -1.79 5.23
N ALA A 260 4.24 -0.49 5.21
CA ALA A 260 4.01 0.28 6.43
C ALA A 260 2.79 -0.23 7.23
N MET A 261 1.83 -0.86 6.56
CA MET A 261 0.66 -1.46 7.21
C MET A 261 1.04 -2.57 8.20
N LYS A 262 2.20 -3.23 8.03
CA LYS A 262 2.74 -4.21 9.00
C LYS A 262 3.11 -3.60 10.35
N LYS A 263 3.14 -2.27 10.47
CA LYS A 263 3.34 -1.55 11.75
C LYS A 263 2.04 -1.19 12.45
N MET A 264 0.90 -1.31 11.77
CA MET A 264 -0.40 -1.01 12.34
C MET A 264 -0.87 -2.22 13.16
N SER A 265 -1.38 -1.99 14.36
CA SER A 265 -1.84 -3.04 15.28
C SER A 265 -3.27 -3.51 15.01
N ASP A 266 -3.93 -2.98 13.98
CA ASP A 266 -5.35 -3.22 13.73
C ASP A 266 -5.65 -4.62 13.16
N PHE A 267 -4.62 -5.27 12.60
CA PHE A 267 -4.69 -6.59 11.99
C PHE A 267 -3.86 -7.59 12.76
N ASP A 268 -4.33 -8.83 12.81
CA ASP A 268 -3.59 -9.93 13.43
C ASP A 268 -2.37 -10.29 12.57
N VAL A 269 -2.54 -10.32 11.24
CA VAL A 269 -1.48 -10.53 10.25
C VAL A 269 -1.68 -9.62 9.04
N VAL A 270 -0.58 -9.10 8.49
CA VAL A 270 -0.57 -8.32 7.25
C VAL A 270 0.36 -8.98 6.24
N LEU A 271 -0.19 -9.43 5.12
CA LEU A 271 0.52 -9.99 3.98
C LEU A 271 0.68 -8.93 2.90
N SER A 272 1.88 -8.82 2.34
CA SER A 272 2.10 -8.00 1.15
C SER A 272 1.67 -8.71 -0.14
N THR A 273 1.58 -7.97 -1.25
CA THR A 273 1.40 -8.56 -2.60
C THR A 273 2.42 -9.66 -2.89
N LYS A 274 3.69 -9.44 -2.54
CA LYS A 274 4.76 -10.41 -2.74
C LYS A 274 4.60 -11.65 -1.86
N GLU A 275 4.17 -11.47 -0.61
CA GLU A 275 3.89 -12.60 0.29
C GLU A 275 2.71 -13.42 -0.21
N LEU A 276 1.61 -12.79 -0.64
CA LEU A 276 0.49 -13.51 -1.25
C LEU A 276 0.95 -14.35 -2.45
N SER A 277 1.74 -13.75 -3.34
CA SER A 277 2.28 -14.48 -4.50
C SER A 277 3.11 -15.70 -4.08
N ARG A 278 4.01 -15.54 -3.10
CA ARG A 278 4.78 -16.67 -2.55
C ARG A 278 3.90 -17.72 -1.91
N LEU A 279 2.83 -17.34 -1.20
CA LEU A 279 1.88 -18.27 -0.58
C LEU A 279 1.18 -19.13 -1.62
N ILE A 280 0.71 -18.50 -2.71
CA ILE A 280 0.07 -19.17 -3.86
C ILE A 280 1.07 -20.13 -4.52
N GLN A 281 2.28 -19.67 -4.82
CA GLN A 281 3.32 -20.48 -5.47
C GLN A 281 3.78 -21.66 -4.59
N LYS A 282 3.99 -21.41 -3.28
CA LYS A 282 4.38 -22.44 -2.30
C LYS A 282 3.36 -23.57 -2.24
N ASN A 283 2.07 -23.24 -2.28
CA ASN A 283 0.97 -24.21 -2.23
C ASN A 283 0.56 -24.73 -3.61
N ARG A 284 1.28 -24.35 -4.69
CA ARG A 284 1.02 -24.80 -6.07
C ARG A 284 -0.42 -24.56 -6.51
N MET A 285 -1.01 -23.45 -6.07
CA MET A 285 -2.39 -23.09 -6.41
C MET A 285 -2.51 -22.80 -7.91
N ASN A 286 -3.57 -23.31 -8.53
CA ASN A 286 -3.82 -23.06 -9.94
C ASN A 286 -4.48 -21.68 -10.14
N ILE A 287 -3.72 -20.72 -10.67
CA ILE A 287 -4.17 -19.36 -11.00
C ILE A 287 -4.22 -19.14 -12.53
N ASP A 288 -4.26 -20.23 -13.32
CA ASP A 288 -4.41 -20.14 -14.78
C ASP A 288 -5.66 -19.33 -15.15
N LEU A 289 -5.60 -18.49 -16.19
CA LEU A 289 -6.60 -17.46 -16.50
C LEU A 289 -7.84 -17.98 -17.24
N GLY A 290 -8.03 -19.29 -17.35
CA GLY A 290 -9.22 -19.89 -17.94
C GLY A 290 -10.52 -19.57 -17.18
N ASP A 291 -11.66 -19.85 -17.81
CA ASP A 291 -12.98 -19.57 -17.24
C ASP A 291 -13.18 -20.20 -15.86
N ILE A 292 -13.84 -19.45 -14.98
CA ILE A 292 -14.23 -19.87 -13.63
C ILE A 292 -15.66 -19.42 -13.37
N GLU A 293 -16.39 -20.17 -12.55
CA GLU A 293 -17.71 -19.74 -12.05
C GLU A 293 -17.64 -18.34 -11.42
N GLU A 294 -18.77 -17.64 -11.44
CA GLU A 294 -18.86 -16.32 -10.85
C GLU A 294 -18.75 -16.41 -9.33
N VAL A 295 -17.61 -15.95 -8.82
CA VAL A 295 -17.31 -15.85 -7.39
C VAL A 295 -17.22 -14.38 -7.01
N SER A 296 -17.80 -14.00 -5.88
CA SER A 296 -17.71 -12.66 -5.33
C SER A 296 -17.07 -12.67 -3.94
N PHE A 297 -16.68 -11.48 -3.48
CA PHE A 297 -16.27 -11.30 -2.09
C PHE A 297 -17.44 -11.59 -1.14
N ASP A 298 -17.10 -12.06 0.06
CA ASP A 298 -18.06 -12.23 1.13
C ASP A 298 -18.65 -10.86 1.56
N ARG A 299 -19.95 -10.84 1.87
CA ARG A 299 -20.69 -9.61 2.17
C ARG A 299 -20.50 -9.17 3.63
N PHE A 300 -20.33 -7.88 3.88
CA PHE A 300 -20.21 -7.34 5.25
C PHE A 300 -21.54 -7.39 6.03
N VAL A 301 -22.70 -7.06 5.43
CA VAL A 301 -24.01 -7.02 6.13
C VAL A 301 -25.15 -7.68 5.33
N MET A 302 -26.29 -7.95 5.98
CA MET A 302 -27.35 -8.84 5.46
C MET A 302 -28.40 -8.19 4.55
N THR A 303 -28.60 -6.87 4.57
CA THR A 303 -29.74 -6.24 3.90
C THR A 303 -29.54 -6.11 2.39
N GLU A 304 -30.43 -6.76 1.63
CA GLU A 304 -30.54 -6.56 0.18
C GLU A 304 -31.47 -5.38 -0.16
N PRO A 305 -31.26 -4.69 -1.30
CA PRO A 305 -30.25 -4.96 -2.34
C PRO A 305 -29.01 -4.07 -2.25
N LEU A 306 -28.96 -3.12 -1.29
CA LEU A 306 -27.89 -2.12 -1.30
C LEU A 306 -26.52 -2.67 -0.86
N ILE A 307 -26.36 -3.81 -0.17
CA ILE A 307 -25.02 -4.22 0.33
C ILE A 307 -24.21 -5.14 -0.59
N ASP A 308 -24.79 -5.66 -1.67
CA ASP A 308 -24.03 -6.37 -2.72
C ASP A 308 -22.93 -5.49 -3.32
N VAL A 309 -23.16 -4.19 -3.29
CA VAL A 309 -22.25 -3.09 -3.59
C VAL A 309 -20.89 -3.13 -2.88
N LEU A 310 -20.84 -3.54 -1.61
CA LEU A 310 -19.58 -3.50 -0.85
C LEU A 310 -18.59 -4.56 -1.35
N ALA A 311 -19.08 -5.66 -1.92
CA ALA A 311 -18.22 -6.65 -2.55
C ALA A 311 -17.52 -6.04 -3.80
N ASP A 312 -18.25 -5.26 -4.58
CA ASP A 312 -17.81 -4.69 -5.86
C ASP A 312 -17.41 -3.21 -5.75
N THR A 313 -16.65 -2.85 -4.73
CA THR A 313 -16.14 -1.50 -4.50
C THR A 313 -14.81 -1.26 -5.26
N PRO A 314 -14.62 -0.11 -5.95
CA PRO A 314 -13.39 0.19 -6.68
C PRO A 314 -12.18 0.28 -5.75
N ALA A 315 -11.01 0.01 -6.31
CA ALA A 315 -9.73 0.21 -5.65
C ALA A 315 -9.42 1.71 -5.53
N ILE A 316 -8.79 2.10 -4.41
CA ILE A 316 -8.41 3.48 -4.14
C ILE A 316 -6.89 3.66 -4.32
N ASP A 317 -6.50 4.58 -5.21
CA ASP A 317 -5.12 5.04 -5.39
C ASP A 317 -5.03 6.53 -5.06
N GLY A 318 -5.00 6.84 -3.77
CA GLY A 318 -5.19 8.19 -3.26
C GLY A 318 -6.66 8.48 -2.97
N PHE A 319 -6.92 9.11 -1.83
CA PHE A 319 -8.25 9.21 -1.23
C PHE A 319 -8.96 10.53 -1.58
N GLY A 320 -8.22 11.55 -2.05
CA GLY A 320 -8.78 12.86 -2.37
C GLY A 320 -9.97 12.83 -3.34
N ASP A 321 -9.92 12.01 -4.40
CA ASP A 321 -11.02 11.93 -5.37
C ASP A 321 -12.31 11.33 -4.77
N GLU A 322 -12.18 10.38 -3.84
CA GLU A 322 -13.34 9.80 -3.15
C GLU A 322 -13.95 10.77 -2.12
N VAL A 323 -13.13 11.57 -1.42
CA VAL A 323 -13.62 12.64 -0.53
C VAL A 323 -14.55 13.58 -1.30
N VAL A 324 -14.18 13.92 -2.53
CA VAL A 324 -14.95 14.79 -3.42
C VAL A 324 -16.25 14.15 -3.86
N ASP A 325 -16.16 12.90 -4.33
CA ASP A 325 -17.32 12.12 -4.73
C ASP A 325 -18.36 12.04 -3.61
N TYR A 326 -17.93 11.78 -2.38
CA TYR A 326 -18.81 11.71 -1.22
C TYR A 326 -19.37 13.06 -0.82
N THR A 327 -18.57 14.12 -0.88
CA THR A 327 -19.02 15.49 -0.61
C THR A 327 -20.14 15.89 -1.58
N MET A 328 -19.96 15.59 -2.87
CA MET A 328 -20.99 15.82 -3.90
C MET A 328 -22.26 15.02 -3.63
N ALA A 329 -22.09 13.75 -3.31
CA ALA A 329 -23.20 12.83 -3.13
C ALA A 329 -24.05 13.19 -1.90
N LEU A 330 -23.43 13.66 -0.81
CA LEU A 330 -24.14 14.11 0.39
C LEU A 330 -24.84 15.46 0.22
N ARG A 331 -24.36 16.33 -0.67
CA ARG A 331 -24.96 17.66 -0.93
C ARG A 331 -25.89 17.70 -2.15
N SER A 332 -26.06 16.60 -2.89
CA SER A 332 -26.97 16.49 -4.06
C SER A 332 -26.75 17.55 -5.17
N ARG A 333 -25.51 17.98 -5.40
CA ARG A 333 -25.19 19.07 -6.35
C ARG A 333 -24.28 18.61 -7.50
N GLN A 334 -24.55 19.13 -8.70
CA GLN A 334 -23.88 18.73 -9.94
C GLN A 334 -22.71 19.65 -10.36
N ASN A 335 -22.54 20.80 -9.72
CA ASN A 335 -21.54 21.80 -10.13
C ASN A 335 -20.33 21.76 -9.18
N VAL A 336 -19.26 21.08 -9.62
CA VAL A 336 -17.96 21.08 -8.95
C VAL A 336 -16.93 21.68 -9.87
N PHE A 337 -16.19 22.66 -9.34
CA PHE A 337 -15.05 23.24 -10.03
C PHE A 337 -13.78 22.59 -9.48
N HIS A 338 -13.14 21.79 -10.30
CA HIS A 338 -11.81 21.25 -10.01
C HIS A 338 -10.76 22.27 -10.43
N ARG A 339 -9.96 22.75 -9.48
CA ARG A 339 -8.76 23.52 -9.79
C ARG A 339 -7.52 22.68 -9.47
N PHE A 340 -6.73 22.45 -10.50
CA PHE A 340 -5.42 21.82 -10.38
C PHE A 340 -4.37 22.92 -10.32
N GLU A 341 -3.65 22.98 -9.21
CA GLU A 341 -2.52 23.90 -9.05
C GLU A 341 -1.27 23.07 -8.79
N LEU A 342 -0.17 23.42 -9.46
CA LEU A 342 1.14 22.93 -9.09
C LEU A 342 1.72 23.93 -8.08
N GLN A 343 1.88 23.48 -6.84
CA GLN A 343 2.51 24.27 -5.78
C GLN A 343 3.82 23.56 -5.39
N ASP A 344 4.95 24.21 -5.67
CA ASP A 344 6.29 23.71 -5.32
C ASP A 344 6.61 22.29 -5.84
N GLY A 345 6.12 21.95 -7.04
CA GLY A 345 6.29 20.61 -7.64
C GLY A 345 5.33 19.54 -7.10
N THR A 346 4.46 19.91 -6.17
CA THR A 346 3.36 19.07 -5.66
C THR A 346 2.07 19.40 -6.39
N VAL A 347 1.30 18.35 -6.77
CA VAL A 347 -0.01 18.51 -7.38
C VAL A 347 -1.05 18.79 -6.30
N VAL A 348 -1.46 20.03 -6.13
CA VAL A 348 -2.53 20.43 -5.21
C VAL A 348 -3.86 20.43 -5.94
N ARG A 349 -4.87 19.75 -5.37
CA ARG A 349 -6.22 19.66 -5.94
C ARG A 349 -7.21 20.44 -5.08
N THR A 350 -7.43 21.71 -5.38
CA THR A 350 -8.42 22.55 -4.68
C THR A 350 -9.79 22.41 -5.33
N ILE A 351 -10.85 22.27 -4.52
CA ILE A 351 -12.20 21.96 -5.00
C ILE A 351 -13.20 22.91 -4.35
N ASP A 352 -13.43 24.04 -5.00
CA ASP A 352 -14.33 25.08 -4.49
C ASP A 352 -15.80 24.73 -4.73
N TYR A 353 -16.65 24.82 -3.70
CA TYR A 353 -18.11 24.75 -3.83
C TYR A 353 -18.77 26.10 -3.46
N PRO A 354 -19.90 26.49 -4.09
CA PRO A 354 -20.50 27.82 -3.93
C PRO A 354 -20.92 28.21 -2.50
N ASP A 355 -21.29 27.24 -1.66
CA ASP A 355 -21.76 27.48 -0.29
C ASP A 355 -20.88 26.79 0.77
N VAL A 356 -19.87 26.02 0.34
CA VAL A 356 -18.87 25.39 1.22
C VAL A 356 -17.53 25.38 0.50
N HIS A 357 -16.61 26.24 0.90
CA HIS A 357 -15.26 26.21 0.36
C HIS A 357 -14.50 25.01 0.96
N PHE A 358 -14.55 23.84 0.31
CA PHE A 358 -13.81 22.63 0.72
C PHE A 358 -12.46 22.56 0.01
N ARG A 359 -11.38 22.90 0.71
CA ARG A 359 -10.04 22.80 0.13
C ARG A 359 -9.36 21.51 0.53
N ILE A 360 -9.01 20.70 -0.47
CA ILE A 360 -8.25 19.47 -0.30
C ILE A 360 -6.83 19.69 -0.84
N ALA A 361 -5.83 19.10 -0.19
CA ALA A 361 -4.49 18.99 -0.75
C ALA A 361 -4.08 17.51 -0.78
N THR A 362 -3.62 17.03 -1.93
CA THR A 362 -2.99 15.69 -2.04
C THR A 362 -1.50 15.89 -2.26
N VAL A 363 -0.69 15.46 -1.31
CA VAL A 363 0.74 15.73 -1.25
C VAL A 363 1.51 14.42 -1.40
N ASN A 364 2.19 14.25 -2.53
CA ASN A 364 2.91 13.00 -2.84
C ASN A 364 4.41 13.05 -2.49
N ASP A 365 4.91 14.22 -2.07
CA ASP A 365 6.30 14.47 -1.71
C ASP A 365 6.36 15.05 -0.29
N LEU A 366 7.11 14.39 0.61
CA LEU A 366 7.26 14.85 1.98
C LEU A 366 8.32 15.94 2.16
N LYS A 367 9.18 16.21 1.17
CA LYS A 367 10.11 17.35 1.21
C LYS A 367 9.38 18.67 1.31
N ASN A 368 8.27 18.79 0.58
CA ASN A 368 7.44 19.99 0.56
C ASN A 368 6.25 19.91 1.52
N ALA A 369 6.07 18.80 2.24
CA ALA A 369 4.91 18.62 3.10
C ALA A 369 4.83 19.62 4.27
N ASP A 370 5.97 20.17 4.70
CA ASP A 370 6.01 21.15 5.79
C ASP A 370 5.29 22.45 5.44
N THR A 371 5.35 22.91 4.20
CA THR A 371 4.62 24.12 3.79
C THR A 371 3.12 23.94 3.90
N PHE A 372 2.60 22.76 3.54
CA PHE A 372 1.19 22.41 3.70
C PHE A 372 0.76 22.28 5.15
N LEU A 373 1.63 21.78 6.03
CA LEU A 373 1.38 21.70 7.46
C LEU A 373 1.39 23.09 8.13
N GLU A 374 2.29 23.98 7.73
CA GLU A 374 2.31 25.37 8.22
C GLU A 374 1.05 26.14 7.80
N ASP A 375 0.58 25.88 6.58
CA ASP A 375 -0.63 26.46 6.00
C ASP A 375 -1.90 25.61 6.24
N ILE A 376 -1.90 24.70 7.23
CA ILE A 376 -2.99 23.72 7.42
C ILE A 376 -4.38 24.35 7.53
N THR A 377 -4.48 25.56 8.08
CA THR A 377 -5.74 26.31 8.22
C THR A 377 -6.39 26.69 6.88
N LYS A 378 -5.64 26.64 5.77
CA LYS A 378 -6.14 26.87 4.42
C LYS A 378 -6.89 25.66 3.85
N TYR A 379 -6.78 24.48 4.47
CA TYR A 379 -7.26 23.20 3.93
C TYR A 379 -8.20 22.52 4.91
N ASP A 380 -9.35 22.04 4.43
CA ASP A 380 -10.23 21.16 5.22
C ASP A 380 -9.65 19.75 5.31
N PHE A 381 -9.03 19.29 4.22
CA PHE A 381 -8.38 17.99 4.17
C PHE A 381 -6.98 18.08 3.56
N ILE A 382 -6.03 17.41 4.20
CA ILE A 382 -4.70 17.17 3.63
C ILE A 382 -4.44 15.67 3.60
N GLU A 383 -4.13 15.15 2.43
CA GLU A 383 -3.73 13.78 2.21
C GLU A 383 -2.24 13.73 1.90
N PHE A 384 -1.49 12.88 2.61
CA PHE A 384 -0.09 12.62 2.29
C PHE A 384 0.08 11.20 1.75
N VAL A 385 0.62 11.06 0.55
CA VAL A 385 0.90 9.76 -0.10
C VAL A 385 2.38 9.70 -0.51
N PRO A 386 3.29 9.34 0.41
CA PRO A 386 4.74 9.41 0.18
C PRO A 386 5.28 8.34 -0.79
N CYS A 387 4.45 7.58 -1.49
CA CYS A 387 4.94 6.65 -2.51
C CYS A 387 4.91 7.37 -3.87
N LEU A 388 6.03 7.33 -4.61
CA LEU A 388 6.23 8.15 -5.82
C LEU A 388 5.14 8.02 -6.89
N ALA A 389 4.49 6.86 -6.97
CA ALA A 389 3.31 6.65 -7.81
C ALA A 389 2.18 6.01 -7.01
N GLY A 390 1.91 6.54 -5.80
CA GLY A 390 0.84 6.07 -4.94
C GLY A 390 0.97 4.60 -4.56
N CYS A 391 -0.17 3.94 -4.36
CA CYS A 391 -0.25 2.54 -3.95
C CYS A 391 0.17 1.57 -5.09
N LEU A 392 0.21 2.02 -6.36
CA LEU A 392 0.74 1.26 -7.50
C LEU A 392 2.22 0.86 -7.32
N THR A 393 2.97 1.66 -6.55
CA THR A 393 4.39 1.46 -6.22
C THR A 393 4.60 1.32 -4.71
N GLY A 394 3.58 0.89 -3.97
CA GLY A 394 3.69 0.64 -2.53
C GLY A 394 4.80 -0.38 -2.22
N GLY A 395 5.46 -0.26 -1.06
CA GLY A 395 6.59 -1.11 -0.68
C GLY A 395 6.32 -2.62 -0.69
N GLY A 396 5.04 -3.02 -0.57
CA GLY A 396 4.59 -4.41 -0.61
C GLY A 396 4.35 -4.96 -2.02
N GLN A 397 4.29 -4.09 -3.04
CA GLN A 397 4.22 -4.48 -4.44
C GLN A 397 5.55 -5.05 -4.94
N TYR A 398 5.51 -5.66 -6.13
CA TYR A 398 6.72 -6.02 -6.86
C TYR A 398 7.53 -4.76 -7.24
N PRO A 399 8.87 -4.78 -7.06
CA PRO A 399 9.71 -3.61 -7.28
C PRO A 399 9.61 -3.03 -8.69
N THR A 400 9.16 -1.79 -8.81
CA THR A 400 9.35 -0.99 -10.03
C THR A 400 9.27 0.50 -9.72
N LEU A 401 10.11 1.28 -10.39
CA LEU A 401 9.97 2.73 -10.52
C LEU A 401 10.01 3.14 -12.00
N ASP A 402 9.88 2.15 -12.90
CA ASP A 402 9.89 2.36 -14.33
C ASP A 402 8.55 2.99 -14.79
N PRO A 403 8.55 4.16 -15.45
CA PRO A 403 7.32 4.84 -15.85
C PRO A 403 6.42 4.01 -16.77
N PHE A 404 6.98 3.16 -17.64
CA PHE A 404 6.18 2.32 -18.53
C PHE A 404 5.42 1.24 -17.76
N THR A 405 6.10 0.57 -16.82
CA THR A 405 5.49 -0.41 -15.93
C THR A 405 4.41 0.24 -15.07
N VAL A 406 4.70 1.40 -14.47
CA VAL A 406 3.72 2.16 -13.67
C VAL A 406 2.50 2.53 -14.51
N LYS A 407 2.67 2.94 -15.77
CA LYS A 407 1.55 3.21 -16.70
C LYS A 407 0.71 1.95 -16.95
N LYS A 408 1.33 0.78 -17.11
CA LYS A 408 0.64 -0.51 -17.25
C LYS A 408 -0.18 -0.84 -15.99
N ARG A 409 0.42 -0.70 -14.80
CA ARG A 409 -0.26 -0.90 -13.51
C ARG A 409 -1.47 0.01 -13.35
N ARG A 410 -1.34 1.30 -13.72
CA ARG A 410 -2.45 2.26 -13.67
C ARG A 410 -3.60 1.84 -14.58
N LYS A 411 -3.31 1.53 -15.85
CA LYS A 411 -4.33 1.07 -16.80
C LYS A 411 -5.07 -0.15 -16.26
N ARG A 412 -4.35 -1.11 -15.69
CA ARG A 412 -4.95 -2.31 -15.07
C ARG A 412 -5.92 -1.97 -13.94
N MET A 413 -5.58 -1.01 -13.09
CA MET A 413 -6.49 -0.58 -12.03
C MET A 413 -7.66 0.24 -12.56
N GLU A 414 -7.49 1.01 -13.63
CA GLU A 414 -8.59 1.67 -14.35
C GLU A 414 -9.54 0.66 -15.01
N ASP A 415 -9.01 -0.45 -15.54
CA ASP A 415 -9.80 -1.56 -16.10
C ASP A 415 -10.57 -2.28 -14.98
N TYR A 416 -9.90 -2.61 -13.86
CA TYR A 416 -10.55 -3.18 -12.66
C TYR A 416 -11.68 -2.28 -12.17
N ASN A 417 -11.39 -0.99 -11.99
CA ASN A 417 -12.36 -0.06 -11.46
C ASN A 417 -13.55 0.13 -12.40
N ARG A 418 -13.36 0.21 -13.72
CA ARG A 418 -14.45 0.30 -14.70
C ARG A 418 -15.42 -0.89 -14.67
N GLY A 419 -14.94 -2.07 -14.27
CA GLY A 419 -15.76 -3.27 -14.10
C GLY A 419 -16.53 -3.32 -12.78
N THR A 420 -16.31 -2.37 -11.87
CA THR A 420 -17.05 -2.29 -10.59
C THR A 420 -18.35 -1.51 -10.73
N LEU A 421 -19.40 -1.93 -10.01
CA LEU A 421 -20.74 -1.31 -10.01
C LEU A 421 -20.74 0.19 -9.64
N HIS A 422 -19.69 0.67 -8.96
CA HIS A 422 -19.67 1.98 -8.29
C HIS A 422 -18.79 3.04 -8.95
N TRP A 423 -18.06 2.69 -10.01
CA TRP A 423 -17.12 3.61 -10.64
C TRP A 423 -17.74 4.96 -11.05
N SER A 424 -19.03 4.98 -11.42
CA SER A 424 -19.72 6.17 -11.92
C SER A 424 -20.93 6.64 -11.12
N ASN A 425 -21.42 5.88 -10.12
CA ASN A 425 -22.71 6.15 -9.47
C ASN A 425 -22.59 6.73 -8.05
N ARG A 426 -22.34 8.04 -7.99
CA ARG A 426 -22.24 8.84 -6.74
C ARG A 426 -23.50 8.75 -5.86
N ILE A 427 -24.68 8.66 -6.45
CA ILE A 427 -25.97 8.60 -5.72
C ILE A 427 -26.12 7.26 -5.00
N LEU A 428 -25.77 6.16 -5.67
CA LEU A 428 -25.77 4.83 -5.08
C LEU A 428 -24.76 4.73 -3.94
N LYS A 429 -23.56 5.32 -4.11
CA LYS A 429 -22.52 5.44 -3.07
C LYS A 429 -23.07 6.12 -1.81
N ALA A 430 -23.69 7.31 -1.89
CA ALA A 430 -24.18 8.00 -0.69
C ALA A 430 -25.40 7.37 -0.02
N ARG A 431 -26.33 6.79 -0.78
CA ARG A 431 -27.48 6.08 -0.19
C ARG A 431 -27.03 4.89 0.65
N LEU A 432 -26.03 4.16 0.18
CA LEU A 432 -25.46 3.02 0.87
C LEU A 432 -25.03 3.29 2.31
N TYR A 433 -24.32 4.41 2.50
CA TYR A 433 -23.67 4.70 3.77
C TYR A 433 -24.63 5.39 4.74
N LYS A 434 -25.67 6.06 4.24
CA LYS A 434 -26.80 6.49 5.08
C LYS A 434 -27.54 5.30 5.69
N ASP A 435 -27.72 4.23 4.92
CA ASP A 435 -28.38 3.02 5.41
C ASP A 435 -27.52 2.26 6.44
N LEU A 436 -26.19 2.24 6.27
CA LEU A 436 -25.25 1.58 7.21
C LEU A 436 -25.16 2.26 8.58
N ASP A 437 -25.43 3.57 8.65
CA ASP A 437 -25.45 4.31 9.92
C ASP A 437 -26.87 4.44 10.51
N GLY A 438 -27.85 3.69 9.98
CA GLY A 438 -29.18 3.52 10.58
C GLY A 438 -30.23 4.58 10.21
N GLU A 439 -29.94 5.52 9.31
CA GLU A 439 -30.87 6.60 8.94
C GLU A 439 -31.81 6.26 7.77
N GLY A 440 -31.64 5.11 7.12
CA GLY A 440 -32.43 4.67 5.97
C GLY A 440 -33.91 4.36 6.24
N ALA A 441 -34.32 4.24 7.51
CA ALA A 441 -35.68 3.84 7.87
C ALA A 441 -36.72 4.98 7.82
N GLU A 442 -36.31 6.26 7.88
CA GLU A 442 -37.28 7.37 8.04
C GLU A 442 -37.60 8.13 6.74
N THR A 443 -36.84 7.94 5.65
CA THR A 443 -37.06 8.71 4.40
C THR A 443 -37.50 7.89 3.19
N ALA A 444 -37.61 6.56 3.29
CA ALA A 444 -38.19 5.70 2.24
C ALA A 444 -39.73 5.77 2.16
N GLY A 445 -40.35 6.71 2.87
CA GLY A 445 -41.79 6.96 2.87
C GLY A 445 -42.18 8.23 2.11
N LYS A 446 -41.65 8.47 0.90
CA LYS A 446 -42.30 9.30 -0.14
C LYS A 446 -41.44 9.41 -1.41
N GLY A 447 -41.82 8.63 -2.42
CA GLY A 447 -41.77 9.06 -3.82
C GLY A 447 -40.45 8.90 -4.56
N VAL A 448 -40.19 7.70 -5.08
CA VAL A 448 -39.64 7.55 -6.44
C VAL A 448 -40.32 6.35 -7.08
N THR A 449 -41.43 6.60 -7.77
CA THR A 449 -42.04 5.66 -8.72
C THR A 449 -41.31 5.75 -10.06
N ARG A 450 -40.80 4.59 -10.48
CA ARG A 450 -40.29 4.16 -11.79
C ARG A 450 -39.12 4.91 -12.43
#